data_AF-A0A6N8ENA6-F1
#
_entry.id   AF-A0A6N8ENA6-F1
#
_cell.length_a   1.000
_cell.length_b   1.000
_cell.length_c   1.000
_cell.angle_alpha   90.00
_cell.angle_beta   90.00
_cell.angle_gamma   90.00
#
_symmetry.space_group_name_H-M   'P 1'
#
loop_
_entity.id
_entity.type
_entity.pdbx_description
1 polymer ?
#
loop_
_entity_poly.entity_id
_entity_poly.type
_entity_poly.pdbx_seq_one_letter_code
_entity_poly.pdbx_strand_id
1 'polypeptide(L)' 'MLNKSEEKASVEPIDKTGKTGLTGEKKEVLKKMIGSVSIPIDLNKIREKMKYDAD' A
#
# COMPACT_ATOMS: atom_id res chain seq x y z
N MET A 1 20.00 1.81 -31.86
CA MET A 1 19.26 0.85 -31.00
C MET A 1 19.95 0.84 -29.64
N LEU A 2 19.37 1.52 -28.64
CA LEU A 2 19.90 1.50 -27.27
C LEU A 2 19.15 0.42 -26.51
N ASN A 3 19.86 -0.67 -26.21
CA ASN A 3 19.35 -1.77 -25.38
C ASN A 3 19.06 -1.22 -23.99
N LYS A 4 17.77 -1.18 -23.62
CA LYS A 4 17.31 -0.99 -22.24
C LYS A 4 17.91 -2.13 -21.42
N SER A 5 18.94 -1.84 -20.63
CA SER A 5 19.36 -2.71 -19.54
C SER A 5 18.18 -2.86 -18.59
N GLU A 6 17.62 -4.06 -18.54
CA GLU A 6 16.63 -4.46 -17.55
C GLU A 6 17.26 -4.36 -16.16
N GLU A 7 17.07 -3.24 -15.46
CA GLU A 7 17.30 -3.16 -14.02
C GLU A 7 16.25 -4.04 -13.33
N LYS A 8 16.53 -5.33 -13.25
CA LYS A 8 15.82 -6.22 -12.34
C LYS A 8 16.26 -5.83 -10.94
N ALA A 9 15.45 -5.03 -10.25
CA ALA A 9 15.61 -4.77 -8.82
C ALA A 9 15.77 -6.13 -8.13
N SER A 10 16.96 -6.40 -7.59
CA SER A 10 17.23 -7.61 -6.84
C SER A 10 16.34 -7.60 -5.60
N VAL A 11 15.26 -8.37 -5.62
CA VAL A 11 14.41 -8.56 -4.45
C VAL A 11 15.14 -9.51 -3.52
N GLU A 12 15.89 -8.95 -2.57
CA GLU A 12 16.51 -9.75 -1.52
C GLU A 12 15.43 -10.33 -0.59
N PRO A 13 15.47 -11.64 -0.31
CA PRO A 13 14.53 -12.26 0.61
C PRO A 13 14.74 -11.72 2.03
N ILE A 14 13.68 -11.21 2.64
CA ILE A 14 13.73 -10.72 4.02
C ILE A 14 13.77 -11.90 4.98
N ASP A 15 14.84 -12.01 5.76
CA ASP A 15 14.91 -12.96 6.87
C ASP A 15 13.96 -12.54 8.01
N LYS A 16 13.08 -13.47 8.40
CA LYS A 16 12.06 -13.30 9.44
C LYS A 16 12.36 -14.15 10.69
N THR A 17 13.48 -14.85 10.71
CA THR A 17 13.85 -15.74 11.81
C THR A 17 13.97 -14.97 13.12
N GLY A 18 13.30 -15.45 14.16
CA GLY A 18 13.26 -14.79 15.48
C GLY A 18 12.46 -13.48 15.54
N LYS A 19 11.86 -13.01 14.43
CA LYS A 19 11.04 -11.80 14.42
C LYS A 19 9.60 -12.15 14.78
N THR A 20 9.11 -11.58 15.87
CA THR A 20 7.70 -11.65 16.27
C THR A 20 6.95 -10.42 15.75
N GLY A 21 5.66 -10.58 15.48
CA GLY A 21 4.82 -9.47 15.01
C GLY A 21 4.68 -8.34 16.03
N LEU A 22 4.09 -7.22 15.61
CA LEU A 22 3.78 -6.13 16.53
C LEU A 22 2.86 -6.61 17.66
N THR A 23 3.17 -6.20 18.89
CA THR A 23 2.31 -6.42 20.06
C THR A 23 1.00 -5.61 19.93
N GLY A 24 -0.02 -5.95 20.71
CA GLY A 24 -1.31 -5.25 20.69
C GLY A 24 -1.17 -3.75 20.90
N GLU A 25 -0.39 -3.34 21.90
CA GLU A 25 -0.08 -1.95 22.20
C GLU A 25 0.65 -1.24 21.05
N LYS A 26 1.66 -1.90 20.47
CA LYS A 26 2.40 -1.34 19.31
C LYS A 26 1.49 -1.17 18.10
N LYS A 27 0.51 -2.07 17.89
CA LYS A 27 -0.51 -1.91 16.84
C LYS A 27 -1.43 -0.74 17.12
N GLU A 28 -1.82 -0.52 18.37
CA GLU A 28 -2.70 0.58 18.76
C GLU A 28 -2.02 1.94 18.58
N VAL A 29 -0.76 2.07 18.98
CA VAL A 29 0.06 3.26 18.73
C VAL A 29 0.20 3.51 17.23
N LEU A 30 0.47 2.47 16.45
CA LEU A 30 0.57 2.57 14.99
C LEU A 30 -0.75 3.07 14.36
N LYS A 31 -1.90 2.56 14.82
CA LYS A 31 -3.23 3.02 14.37
C LYS A 31 -3.49 4.49 14.70
N LYS A 32 -3.02 4.95 15.87
CA LYS A 32 -3.14 6.35 16.28
C LYS A 32 -2.21 7.26 15.47
N MET A 33 -0.99 6.82 15.17
CA MET A 33 0.02 7.61 14.43
C MET A 33 -0.22 7.66 12.93
N ILE A 34 -0.62 6.55 12.30
CA ILE A 34 -0.94 6.51 10.87
C ILE A 34 -2.21 7.34 10.58
N GLY A 35 -2.97 7.67 11.62
CA GLY A 35 -4.34 8.12 11.48
C GLY A 35 -5.17 6.99 10.87
N SER A 36 -6.48 7.05 11.06
CA SER A 36 -7.31 6.41 10.06
C SER A 36 -6.99 7.11 8.74
N VAL A 37 -6.23 6.48 7.84
CA VAL A 37 -6.30 6.80 6.40
C VAL A 37 -7.66 6.32 5.88
N SER A 38 -8.74 6.61 6.61
CA SER A 38 -10.02 6.93 6.01
C SER A 38 -9.81 8.31 5.39
N ILE A 39 -9.09 8.35 4.26
CA ILE A 39 -9.44 9.34 3.27
C ILE A 39 -10.95 9.14 3.08
N PRO A 40 -11.79 10.17 3.25
CA PRO A 40 -13.21 10.05 2.98
C PRO A 40 -13.35 9.81 1.47
N ILE A 41 -13.25 8.53 1.10
CA ILE A 41 -13.41 8.08 -0.27
C ILE A 41 -14.91 8.09 -0.50
N ASP A 42 -15.36 9.11 -1.21
CA ASP A 42 -16.73 9.16 -1.70
C ASP A 42 -16.92 8.13 -2.81
N LEU A 43 -17.46 6.97 -2.43
CA LEU A 43 -17.74 5.87 -3.34
C LEU A 43 -18.78 6.27 -4.41
N ASN A 44 -19.65 7.25 -4.14
CA ASN A 44 -20.60 7.73 -5.14
C ASN A 44 -19.88 8.50 -6.24
N LYS A 45 -18.92 9.35 -5.88
CA LYS A 45 -18.10 10.10 -6.84
C LYS A 45 -17.25 9.17 -7.72
N ILE A 46 -16.75 8.07 -7.16
CA ILE A 46 -16.05 7.04 -7.94
C ILE A 46 -17.00 6.33 -8.89
N ARG A 47 -18.20 5.97 -8.42
CA ARG A 47 -19.23 5.31 -9.24
C ARG A 47 -19.67 6.19 -10.41
N GLU A 48 -19.83 7.49 -10.19
CA GLU A 48 -20.15 8.43 -11.26
C GLU A 48 -19.03 8.54 -12.28
N LYS A 49 -17.77 8.70 -11.85
CA LYS A 49 -16.62 8.72 -12.76
C LYS A 49 -16.56 7.46 -13.63
N MET A 50 -16.67 6.28 -13.05
CA MET A 50 -16.64 5.01 -13.80
C MET A 50 -17.79 4.83 -14.79
N LYS A 51 -18.93 5.50 -14.58
CA LYS A 51 -20.08 5.43 -15.50
C LYS A 51 -19.86 6.27 -16.76
N TYR A 52 -19.07 7.34 -16.67
CA TYR A 52 -18.84 8.30 -17.75
C TYR A 52 -17.42 8.22 -18.34
N ASP A 53 -16.48 7.54 -17.69
CA ASP A 53 -15.11 7.29 -18.19
C ASP A 53 -15.00 5.94 -18.95
N ALA A 54 -16.11 5.23 -19.14
CA ALA A 54 -16.18 4.02 -19.96
C ALA A 54 -16.58 4.38 -21.41
N ASP A 55 -15.70 5.11 -22.10
CA ASP A 55 -15.71 5.30 -23.55
C ASP A 55 -14.58 4.46 -24.19
#